data_AF-A0A7M3XBE3-F1
#
_entry.id   AF-A0A7M3XBE3-F1
#
_cell.length_a   1.000
_cell.length_b   1.000
_cell.length_c   1.000
_cell.angle_alpha   90.00
_cell.angle_beta   90.00
_cell.angle_gamma   90.00
#
_symmetry.space_group_name_H-M   'P 1'
#
loop_
_entity.id
_entity.type
_entity.pdbx_description
1 polymer ?
#
loop_
_entity_poly.entity_id
_entity_poly.type
_entity_poly.pdbx_seq_one_letter_code
_entity_poly.pdbx_strand_id
1 'polypeptide(L)'
;TETNVAEVFASTPDTQTARNPARVETALTGDPRARLTPRVAKFISRQSGLDLEELQRRADRKIKAFHLVTPWMAYALVAREQGLVMDDIAKALDVA
;
A
#
# COMPACT_ATOMS: atom_id res chain seq x y z
N THR A 1 -3.71 -41.05 31.83
CA THR A 1 -4.39 -40.44 30.68
C THR A 1 -4.06 -38.97 30.70
N GLU A 2 -2.94 -38.61 30.07
CA GLU A 2 -2.47 -37.22 30.00
C GLU A 2 -2.97 -36.60 28.70
N THR A 3 -3.85 -35.61 28.80
CA THR A 3 -4.34 -34.83 27.67
C THR A 3 -3.28 -33.80 27.30
N ASN A 4 -2.64 -34.02 26.15
CA ASN A 4 -1.62 -33.16 25.58
C ASN A 4 -2.24 -31.83 25.10
N VAL A 5 -1.86 -30.72 25.73
CA VAL A 5 -2.32 -29.34 25.45
C VAL A 5 -1.57 -28.67 24.27
N ALA A 6 -0.99 -29.45 23.35
CA ALA A 6 -0.12 -28.93 22.29
C ALA A 6 -0.82 -28.59 20.96
N GLU A 7 -2.15 -28.48 20.90
CA GLU A 7 -2.89 -28.34 19.63
C GLU A 7 -3.80 -27.10 19.57
N VAL A 8 -3.27 -25.89 19.80
CA VAL A 8 -4.05 -24.64 19.60
C VAL A 8 -3.31 -23.53 18.85
N PHE A 9 -2.08 -23.74 18.38
CA PHE A 9 -1.34 -22.73 17.61
C PHE A 9 -1.23 -23.03 16.10
N ALA A 10 -2.16 -23.80 15.53
CA ALA A 10 -2.21 -24.06 14.10
C ALA A 10 -3.30 -23.19 13.43
N SER A 11 -3.00 -21.92 13.19
CA SER A 11 -3.63 -21.09 12.15
C SER A 11 -2.86 -19.77 11.95
N THR A 12 -1.55 -19.85 11.71
CA THR A 12 -0.88 -18.77 10.97
C THR A 12 -1.29 -18.91 9.50
N PRO A 13 -1.94 -17.91 8.87
CA PRO A 13 -2.12 -17.95 7.43
C PRO A 13 -0.73 -17.97 6.78
N ASP A 14 -0.48 -19.00 5.99
CA ASP A 14 0.77 -19.28 5.30
C ASP A 14 1.44 -18.02 4.72
N THR A 15 2.65 -17.73 5.21
CA THR A 15 3.66 -16.85 4.58
C THR A 15 4.15 -17.39 3.21
N GLN A 16 3.41 -18.33 2.61
CA GLN A 16 3.70 -18.97 1.34
C GLN A 16 2.92 -18.35 0.16
N THR A 17 2.36 -17.16 0.34
CA THR A 17 1.66 -16.44 -0.75
C THR A 17 2.62 -15.65 -1.66
N ALA A 18 3.90 -15.49 -1.29
CA ALA A 18 4.88 -14.68 -2.02
C ALA A 18 5.57 -15.35 -3.23
N ARG A 19 5.10 -16.52 -3.71
CA ARG A 19 5.76 -17.25 -4.81
C ARG A 19 5.15 -17.07 -6.20
N ASN A 20 3.99 -16.42 -6.33
CA ASN A 20 3.37 -16.21 -7.64
C ASN A 20 3.12 -14.72 -7.91
N PRO A 21 3.89 -14.06 -8.81
CA PRO A 21 3.70 -12.65 -9.13
C PRO A 21 2.28 -12.36 -9.64
N ALA A 22 1.67 -13.28 -10.40
CA ALA A 22 0.31 -13.13 -10.92
C ALA A 22 -0.78 -13.12 -9.82
N ARG A 23 -0.56 -13.81 -8.69
CA ARG A 23 -1.49 -13.79 -7.54
C ARG A 23 -1.40 -12.47 -6.77
N VAL A 24 -0.23 -11.85 -6.76
CA VAL A 24 -0.05 -10.54 -6.13
C VAL A 24 -0.67 -9.46 -7.00
N GLU A 25 -0.41 -9.45 -8.31
CA GLU A 25 -1.03 -8.49 -9.25
C GLU A 25 -2.57 -8.50 -9.20
N THR A 26 -3.18 -9.69 -9.10
CA THR A 26 -4.63 -9.84 -8.98
C THR A 26 -5.18 -9.32 -7.65
N ALA A 27 -4.48 -9.54 -6.53
CA ALA A 27 -4.85 -8.98 -5.23
C ALA A 27 -4.70 -7.45 -5.18
N LEU A 28 -3.70 -6.89 -5.88
CA LEU A 28 -3.45 -5.44 -5.96
C LEU A 28 -4.45 -4.70 -6.88
N THR A 29 -5.00 -5.37 -7.89
CA THR A 29 -5.98 -4.81 -8.85
C THR A 29 -7.40 -4.67 -8.28
N GLY A 30 -7.79 -5.52 -7.32
CA GLY A 30 -9.13 -5.52 -6.74
C GLY A 30 -9.37 -4.49 -5.61
N ASP A 31 -8.35 -3.72 -5.24
CA ASP A 31 -8.45 -2.78 -4.12
C ASP A 31 -9.31 -1.55 -4.49
N PRO A 32 -10.40 -1.25 -3.78
CA PRO A 32 -11.24 -0.09 -4.09
C PRO A 32 -10.49 1.25 -3.99
N ARG A 33 -9.38 1.32 -3.24
CA ARG A 33 -8.48 2.48 -3.14
C ARG A 33 -7.76 2.78 -4.44
N ALA A 34 -7.60 1.80 -5.33
CA ALA A 34 -6.98 2.01 -6.64
C ALA A 34 -7.70 3.13 -7.42
N ARG A 35 -9.03 3.21 -7.30
CA ARG A 35 -9.86 4.27 -7.91
C ARG A 35 -9.58 5.66 -7.34
N LEU A 36 -9.08 5.75 -6.10
CA LEU A 36 -8.76 6.99 -5.41
C LEU A 36 -7.34 7.51 -5.71
N THR A 37 -6.50 6.71 -6.38
CA THR A 37 -5.10 7.06 -6.67
C THR A 37 -4.92 8.45 -7.30
N PRO A 38 -5.69 8.86 -8.34
CA PRO A 38 -5.52 10.18 -8.95
C PRO A 38 -5.88 11.32 -7.98
N ARG A 39 -6.87 11.09 -7.11
CA ARG A 39 -7.28 12.06 -6.09
C ARG A 39 -6.19 12.23 -5.03
N VAL A 40 -5.64 11.11 -4.54
CA VAL A 40 -4.58 11.14 -3.52
C VAL A 40 -3.32 11.80 -4.05
N ALA A 41 -2.93 11.52 -5.31
CA ALA A 41 -1.77 12.14 -5.94
C ALA A 41 -1.91 13.67 -6.02
N LYS A 42 -3.08 14.17 -6.44
CA LYS A 42 -3.36 15.62 -6.46
C LYS A 42 -3.35 16.25 -5.06
N PHE A 43 -3.91 15.56 -4.07
CA PHE A 43 -3.88 16.03 -2.69
C PHE A 43 -2.44 16.17 -2.18
N ILE A 44 -1.64 15.12 -2.36
CA ILE A 44 -0.24 15.08 -1.89
C ILE A 44 0.59 16.16 -2.59
N SER A 45 0.50 16.26 -3.93
CA SER A 45 1.22 17.29 -4.70
C SER A 45 0.99 18.70 -4.13
N ARG A 46 -0.28 19.04 -3.84
CA ARG A 46 -0.64 20.35 -3.26
C ARG A 46 -0.10 20.54 -1.84
N GLN A 47 -0.15 19.51 -1.00
CA GLN A 47 0.27 19.60 0.40
C GLN A 47 1.80 19.58 0.56
N SER A 48 2.51 18.82 -0.28
CA SER A 48 3.96 18.69 -0.20
C SER A 48 4.73 19.75 -0.98
N GLY A 49 4.05 20.58 -1.79
CA GLY A 49 4.70 21.53 -2.70
C GLY A 49 5.47 20.85 -3.84
N LEU A 50 5.21 19.56 -4.11
CA LEU A 50 5.78 18.85 -5.25
C LEU A 50 4.86 18.99 -6.44
N ASP A 51 5.42 19.26 -7.62
CA ASP A 51 4.65 19.10 -8.85
C ASP A 51 4.29 17.61 -9.06
N LEU A 52 3.20 17.38 -9.78
CA LEU A 52 2.65 16.05 -10.02
C LEU A 52 3.64 15.15 -10.77
N GLU A 53 4.43 15.69 -11.70
CA GLU A 53 5.46 14.96 -12.43
C GLU A 53 6.55 14.44 -11.49
N GLU A 54 7.07 15.30 -10.60
CA GLU A 54 8.09 14.89 -9.62
C GLU A 54 7.54 13.91 -8.58
N LEU A 55 6.28 14.11 -8.15
CA LEU A 55 5.60 13.17 -7.27
C LEU A 55 5.46 11.79 -7.93
N GLN A 56 5.03 11.74 -9.19
CA GLN A 56 4.91 10.50 -9.97
C GLN A 56 6.26 9.82 -10.15
N ARG A 57 7.31 10.56 -10.51
CA ARG A 57 8.67 10.01 -10.64
C ARG A 57 9.17 9.40 -9.32
N ARG A 58 8.86 10.02 -8.17
CA ARG A 58 9.18 9.44 -6.85
C ARG A 58 8.38 8.18 -6.57
N ALA A 59 7.08 8.18 -6.84
CA ALA A 59 6.24 7.00 -6.70
C ALA A 59 6.72 5.84 -7.58
N ASP A 60 7.08 6.10 -8.84
CA ASP A 60 7.62 5.09 -9.75
C ASP A 60 8.92 4.47 -9.24
N ARG A 61 9.80 5.26 -8.60
CA ARG A 61 10.99 4.73 -7.93
C ARG A 61 10.62 3.81 -6.77
N LYS A 62 9.57 4.13 -6.00
CA LYS A 62 9.05 3.25 -4.95
C LYS A 62 8.48 1.96 -5.54
N ILE A 63 7.71 2.03 -6.62
CA ILE A 63 7.16 0.84 -7.28
C ILE A 63 8.27 -0.08 -7.80
N LYS A 64 9.31 0.48 -8.41
CA LYS A 64 10.47 -0.28 -8.89
C LYS A 64 11.27 -0.94 -7.75
N ALA A 65 11.40 -0.26 -6.61
CA ALA A 65 12.13 -0.77 -5.45
C ALA A 65 11.31 -1.77 -4.61
N PHE A 66 10.01 -1.53 -4.48
CA PHE A 66 9.07 -2.35 -3.73
C PHE A 66 8.18 -3.11 -4.71
N HIS A 67 8.61 -4.31 -5.11
CA HIS A 67 7.94 -5.15 -6.12
C HIS A 67 6.47 -5.49 -5.81
N LEU A 68 5.98 -5.26 -4.59
CA LEU A 68 4.61 -5.58 -4.14
C LEU A 68 3.81 -4.35 -3.69
N VAL A 69 4.23 -3.13 -4.06
CA VAL A 69 3.54 -1.90 -3.66
C VAL A 69 2.50 -1.47 -4.69
N THR A 70 1.30 -1.12 -4.24
CA THR A 70 0.30 -0.49 -5.12
C THR A 70 0.68 0.97 -5.41
N PRO A 71 0.23 1.53 -6.54
CA PRO A 71 0.46 2.94 -6.85
C PRO A 71 -0.02 3.90 -5.75
N TRP A 72 -1.21 3.68 -5.18
CA TRP A 72 -1.73 4.53 -4.10
C TRP A 72 -0.86 4.45 -2.83
N MET A 73 -0.29 3.29 -2.53
CA MET A 73 0.63 3.11 -1.42
C MET A 73 1.98 3.78 -1.71
N ALA A 74 2.48 3.69 -2.95
CA ALA A 74 3.69 4.39 -3.36
C ALA A 74 3.56 5.91 -3.17
N TYR A 75 2.42 6.50 -3.51
CA TYR A 75 2.16 7.92 -3.21
C TYR A 75 2.11 8.21 -1.70
N ALA A 76 1.47 7.36 -0.90
CA ALA A 76 1.43 7.51 0.55
C ALA A 76 2.84 7.44 1.18
N LEU A 77 3.73 6.60 0.65
CA LEU A 77 5.13 6.55 1.07
C LEU A 77 5.86 7.87 0.75
N VAL A 78 5.64 8.45 -0.43
CA VAL A 78 6.21 9.77 -0.76
C VAL A 78 5.67 10.85 0.18
N ALA A 79 4.37 10.85 0.46
CA ALA A 79 3.76 11.78 1.42
C ALA A 79 4.42 11.73 2.80
N ARG A 80 4.70 10.51 3.30
CA ARG A 80 5.43 10.32 4.57
C ARG A 80 6.84 10.89 4.53
N GLU A 81 7.54 10.74 3.41
CA GLU A 81 8.88 11.31 3.22
C GLU A 81 8.87 12.85 3.14
N GLN A 82 7.75 13.45 2.73
CA GLN A 82 7.55 14.90 2.75
C GLN A 82 7.07 15.43 4.11
N GLY A 83 6.90 14.56 5.11
CA GLY A 83 6.45 14.94 6.44
C GLY A 83 4.95 15.25 6.53
N LEU A 84 4.14 14.78 5.58
CA LEU A 84 2.68 14.96 5.66
C LEU A 84 2.05 14.08 6.75
N VAL A 85 0.98 14.58 7.34
CA VAL A 85 0.21 13.85 8.36
C VAL A 85 -0.51 12.65 7.72
N MET A 86 -0.17 11.45 8.16
CA MET A 86 -0.67 10.21 7.54
C MET A 86 -2.17 10.00 7.75
N ASP A 87 -2.76 10.56 8.81
CA ASP A 87 -4.22 10.50 9.03
C ASP A 87 -4.99 11.18 7.91
N ASP A 88 -4.46 12.26 7.33
CA ASP A 88 -5.11 12.96 6.22
C ASP A 88 -4.97 12.17 4.91
N ILE A 89 -3.86 11.47 4.74
CA ILE A 89 -3.67 10.53 3.63
C ILE A 89 -4.64 9.34 3.76
N ALA A 90 -4.80 8.81 4.97
CA ALA A 90 -5.73 7.72 5.24
C ALA A 90 -7.17 8.13 4.94
N LYS A 91 -7.61 9.32 5.38
CA LYS A 91 -8.91 9.91 5.00
C LYS A 91 -9.04 10.10 3.48
N ALA A 92 -7.97 10.47 2.80
CA ALA A 92 -7.98 10.63 1.33
C ALA A 92 -8.07 9.27 0.58
N LEU A 93 -7.77 8.17 1.25
CA LEU A 93 -7.87 6.80 0.73
C LEU A 93 -9.06 6.03 1.31
N ASP A 94 -9.91 6.69 2.10
CA ASP A 94 -11.08 6.06 2.66
C ASP A 94 -12.12 5.82 1.56
N VAL A 95 -12.59 4.57 1.49
CA VAL A 95 -13.60 4.14 0.53
C VAL A 95 -14.89 4.01 1.34
N ALA A 96 -15.67 5.08 1.32
CA ALA A 96 -17.02 5.11 1.90
C ALA A 96 -17.93 4.04 1.28
#